data_AF-A0A285PQK6-F1
#
_entry.id   AF-A0A285PQK6-F1
#
_cell.length_a   1.000
_cell.length_b   1.000
_cell.length_c   1.000
_cell.angle_alpha   90.00
_cell.angle_beta   90.00
_cell.angle_gamma   90.00
#
_symmetry.space_group_name_H-M   'P 1'
#
loop_
_entity.id
_entity.type
_entity.pdbx_description
1 polymer ?
#
loop_
_entity_poly.entity_id
_entity_poly.type
_entity_poly.pdbx_seq_one_letter_code
_entity_poly.pdbx_strand_id
1 'polypeptide(L)'
;MQAFSFCFCLLFKVEYRDPEDSYYDEAEFAIVKGNTVLGNLMDDVRFYGELALVREGIEKIHEALPDYKYVPMRDVREAMYPEKMTTEQLAEALDEIAEAFDPYEYRDNVEIGENTVQEVMLDLQSGNTHFYISYLKDIVEEECDLSVRAGVLIERLKSYEPELPKDMEPMVYVNYCEKSEFMNPRCQKLSDLDSKSAEQDKAWYADRDPNSNEPKTTAQMFFTVYYAEKGDKMLHHFQGKIEIGTGNGGIISQLKMQNEMKLTDESWISYQQGKGNEEYQKYMEDLTDMQNHVLPYLQSFCSMEEKGVQERREQKIAEKNESRETVPRTGVEANTAVKDAGKAERKTVEQKKAMARKEKKPSIHERLEINKRIIQEKQGKDKPERGADLGVRTV
;
A
#
# COMPACT_ATOMS: atom_id res chain seq x y z
N MET A 1 13.14 -45.31 30.28
CA MET A 1 12.13 -45.70 29.26
C MET A 1 10.82 -45.06 29.66
N GLN A 2 10.54 -43.86 29.17
CA GLN A 2 9.23 -43.23 29.32
C GLN A 2 8.33 -43.79 28.22
N ALA A 3 7.25 -44.46 28.61
CA ALA A 3 6.34 -45.13 27.70
C ALA A 3 5.31 -44.13 27.17
N PHE A 4 5.51 -43.65 25.95
CA PHE A 4 4.45 -43.02 25.17
C PHE A 4 3.47 -44.13 24.74
N SER A 5 2.25 -44.13 25.29
CA SER A 5 1.20 -45.06 24.89
C SER A 5 0.41 -44.43 23.74
N PHE A 6 0.68 -44.88 22.51
CA PHE A 6 -0.01 -44.43 21.30
C PHE A 6 -1.29 -45.24 21.09
N CYS A 7 -2.46 -44.62 21.30
CA CYS A 7 -3.76 -45.24 20.99
C CYS A 7 -4.37 -44.59 19.74
N PHE A 8 -4.49 -45.38 18.66
CA PHE A 8 -4.93 -44.98 17.32
C PHE A 8 -6.47 -44.82 17.25
N CYS A 9 -7.05 -43.80 17.89
CA CYS A 9 -8.45 -43.40 17.70
C CYS A 9 -8.64 -41.88 17.95
N LEU A 10 -8.52 -41.06 16.90
CA LEU A 10 -9.08 -39.70 16.72
C LEU A 10 -8.86 -38.59 17.81
N LEU A 11 -8.15 -38.84 18.89
CA LEU A 11 -7.67 -37.88 19.88
C LEU A 11 -6.29 -38.35 20.34
N PHE A 12 -5.20 -37.69 19.94
CA PHE A 12 -3.88 -38.01 20.51
C PHE A 12 -3.83 -37.46 21.93
N LYS A 13 -3.72 -38.39 22.88
CA LYS A 13 -3.68 -38.14 24.31
C LYS A 13 -2.23 -38.16 24.79
N VAL A 14 -1.75 -37.06 25.37
CA VAL A 14 -0.46 -37.05 26.08
C VAL A 14 -0.74 -37.10 27.57
N GLU A 15 -0.37 -38.22 28.20
CA GLU A 15 -0.38 -38.36 29.66
C GLU A 15 1.05 -38.09 30.17
N TYR A 16 1.22 -37.00 30.92
CA TYR A 16 2.46 -36.75 31.65
C TYR A 16 2.46 -37.56 32.95
N ARG A 17 3.54 -38.31 33.19
CA ARG A 17 3.82 -38.96 34.48
C ARG A 17 5.25 -38.63 34.88
N ASP A 18 5.40 -37.85 35.94
CA ASP A 18 6.68 -37.62 36.57
C ASP A 18 6.92 -38.73 37.62
N PRO A 19 7.94 -39.59 37.45
CA PRO A 19 8.21 -40.65 38.42
C PRO A 19 8.71 -40.14 39.79
N GLU A 20 9.13 -38.86 39.90
CA GLU A 20 9.65 -38.26 41.14
C GLU A 20 8.71 -37.20 41.75
N ASP A 21 7.68 -36.76 41.03
CA ASP A 21 6.73 -35.73 41.49
C ASP A 21 5.27 -36.13 41.20
N SER A 22 4.60 -36.69 42.23
CA SER A 22 3.23 -37.21 42.12
C SER A 22 2.15 -36.12 42.11
N TYR A 23 2.52 -34.82 42.07
CA TYR A 23 1.55 -33.73 42.12
C TYR A 23 0.88 -33.46 40.76
N TYR A 24 1.44 -34.00 39.66
CA TYR A 24 1.05 -33.67 38.28
C TYR A 24 0.47 -34.84 37.48
N ASP A 25 0.23 -35.98 38.12
CA ASP A 25 -0.59 -37.05 37.54
C ASP A 25 -2.02 -36.49 37.35
N GLU A 26 -2.61 -36.65 36.15
CA GLU A 26 -4.02 -36.39 35.78
C GLU A 26 -4.35 -35.12 34.96
N ALA A 27 -3.40 -34.24 34.61
CA ALA A 27 -3.69 -33.15 33.66
C ALA A 27 -3.65 -33.66 32.20
N GLU A 28 -4.82 -33.87 31.60
CA GLU A 28 -4.95 -34.33 30.21
C GLU A 28 -5.12 -33.15 29.24
N PHE A 29 -4.21 -33.02 28.27
CA PHE A 29 -4.31 -32.02 27.20
C PHE A 29 -4.40 -32.70 25.83
N ALA A 30 -5.42 -32.33 25.05
CA ALA A 30 -5.55 -32.75 23.66
C ALA A 30 -4.66 -31.87 22.77
N ILE A 31 -3.38 -32.25 22.63
CA ILE A 31 -2.40 -31.53 21.81
C ILE A 31 -2.68 -31.71 20.31
N VAL A 32 -3.33 -32.80 19.91
CA VAL A 32 -3.76 -33.00 18.52
C VAL A 32 -5.27 -33.06 18.45
N LYS A 33 -5.86 -32.21 17.62
CA LYS A 33 -7.30 -32.15 17.36
C LYS A 33 -7.56 -32.16 15.87
N GLY A 34 -8.26 -33.19 15.37
CA GLY A 34 -8.47 -33.35 13.93
C GLY A 34 -7.13 -33.55 13.21
N ASN A 35 -6.84 -32.72 12.21
CA ASN A 35 -5.56 -32.68 11.49
C ASN A 35 -4.65 -31.53 11.97
N THR A 36 -4.75 -31.12 13.23
CA THR A 36 -3.99 -29.97 13.77
C THR A 36 -3.28 -30.33 15.06
N VAL A 37 -1.98 -30.03 15.14
CA VAL A 37 -1.14 -30.03 16.34
C VAL A 37 -1.20 -28.63 16.95
N LEU A 38 -1.72 -28.53 18.18
CA LEU A 38 -2.05 -27.29 18.90
C LEU A 38 -1.04 -27.05 20.04
N GLY A 39 0.11 -26.48 19.70
CA GLY A 39 1.07 -26.00 20.69
C GLY A 39 0.58 -24.77 21.46
N ASN A 40 -0.23 -23.92 20.82
CA ASN A 40 -0.83 -22.73 21.43
C ASN A 40 -1.71 -23.00 22.66
N LEU A 41 -2.17 -24.23 22.89
CA LEU A 41 -2.88 -24.59 24.13
C LEU A 41 -2.02 -24.38 25.38
N MET A 42 -0.69 -24.38 25.24
CA MET A 42 0.24 -24.12 26.34
C MET A 42 0.35 -22.62 26.67
N ASP A 43 -0.17 -21.72 25.82
CA ASP A 43 -0.06 -20.27 26.02
C ASP A 43 -0.80 -19.81 27.30
N ASP A 44 -1.91 -20.47 27.62
CA ASP A 44 -2.75 -20.17 28.79
C ASP A 44 -2.32 -20.97 30.03
N VAL A 45 -1.40 -21.92 29.88
CA VAL A 45 -0.97 -22.85 30.93
C VAL A 45 0.55 -22.74 31.13
N ARG A 46 0.99 -21.54 31.54
CA ARG A 46 2.41 -21.16 31.66
C ARG A 46 3.30 -22.22 32.32
N PHE A 47 2.82 -22.83 33.42
CA PHE A 47 3.57 -23.85 34.14
C PHE A 47 3.99 -25.02 33.25
N TYR A 48 3.06 -25.58 32.47
CA TYR A 48 3.36 -26.71 31.56
C TYR A 48 4.08 -26.23 30.30
N GLY A 49 3.75 -25.05 29.79
CA GLY A 49 4.42 -24.46 28.63
C GLY A 49 5.90 -24.15 28.86
N GLU A 50 6.37 -24.02 30.10
CA GLU A 50 7.79 -23.79 30.43
C GLU A 50 8.60 -25.10 30.57
N LEU A 51 7.94 -26.26 30.69
CA LEU A 51 8.63 -27.55 30.86
C LEU A 51 9.28 -28.00 29.55
N ALA A 52 10.59 -28.20 29.57
CA ALA A 52 11.37 -28.66 28.41
C ALA A 52 10.81 -29.97 27.80
N LEU A 53 10.33 -30.90 28.64
CA LEU A 53 9.74 -32.15 28.18
C LEU A 53 8.45 -31.93 27.38
N VAL A 54 7.61 -30.98 27.80
CA VAL A 54 6.35 -30.67 27.10
C VAL A 54 6.66 -30.05 25.74
N ARG A 55 7.62 -29.13 25.70
CA ARG A 55 8.08 -28.48 24.46
C ARG A 55 8.65 -29.49 23.46
N GLU A 56 9.60 -30.30 23.92
CA GLU A 56 10.20 -31.38 23.11
C GLU A 56 9.15 -32.41 22.67
N GLY A 57 8.15 -32.67 23.52
CA GLY A 57 7.02 -33.55 23.20
C GLY A 57 6.17 -33.00 22.05
N ILE A 58 5.80 -31.72 22.10
CA ILE A 58 5.01 -31.06 21.04
C ILE A 58 5.79 -31.04 19.72
N GLU A 59 7.08 -30.70 19.77
CA GLU A 59 7.95 -30.70 18.60
C GLU A 59 8.05 -32.09 17.96
N LYS A 60 8.28 -33.14 18.75
CA LYS A 60 8.32 -34.53 18.25
C LYS A 60 6.98 -34.97 17.66
N ILE A 61 5.85 -34.52 18.21
CA ILE A 61 4.53 -34.82 17.65
C ILE A 61 4.36 -34.14 16.30
N HIS A 62 4.78 -32.88 16.17
CA HIS A 62 4.77 -32.17 14.90
C HIS A 62 5.68 -32.85 13.85
N GLU A 63 6.90 -33.24 14.23
CA GLU A 63 7.82 -33.97 13.35
C GLU A 63 7.26 -35.33 12.90
N ALA A 64 6.53 -36.03 13.79
CA ALA A 64 5.91 -37.32 13.48
C ALA A 64 4.64 -37.20 12.62
N LEU A 65 4.04 -36.01 12.54
CA LEU A 65 2.80 -35.72 11.81
C LEU A 65 3.02 -34.55 10.83
N PRO A 66 3.85 -34.72 9.79
CA PRO A 66 4.19 -33.63 8.87
C PRO A 66 2.99 -33.12 8.06
N ASP A 67 1.98 -33.97 7.83
CA ASP A 67 0.75 -33.61 7.10
C ASP A 67 -0.29 -32.89 7.99
N TYR A 68 0.02 -32.65 9.27
CA TYR A 68 -0.89 -31.97 10.20
C TYR A 68 -0.53 -30.49 10.30
N LYS A 69 -1.56 -29.64 10.33
CA LYS A 69 -1.39 -28.20 10.59
C LYS A 69 -0.76 -28.00 11.95
N TYR A 70 0.26 -27.14 12.03
CA TYR A 70 0.92 -26.84 13.29
C TYR A 70 0.63 -25.41 13.73
N VAL A 71 0.09 -25.27 14.94
CA VAL A 71 -0.07 -23.98 15.60
C VAL A 71 0.93 -23.93 16.77
N PRO A 72 2.11 -23.30 16.59
CA PRO A 72 3.16 -23.29 17.60
C PRO A 72 2.77 -22.53 18.87
N MET A 73 3.55 -22.69 19.94
CA MET A 73 3.44 -21.91 21.18
C MET A 73 3.76 -20.42 20.96
N ARG A 74 3.28 -19.55 21.87
CA ARG A 74 3.40 -18.09 21.75
C ARG A 74 4.84 -17.61 21.56
N ASP A 75 5.76 -18.12 22.37
CA ASP A 75 7.16 -17.73 22.31
C ASP A 75 7.84 -18.15 20.99
N VAL A 76 7.46 -19.31 20.45
CA VAL A 76 7.89 -19.74 19.10
C VAL A 76 7.30 -18.81 18.03
N ARG A 77 6.03 -18.39 18.15
CA ARG A 77 5.41 -17.40 17.25
C ARG A 77 6.10 -16.03 17.34
N GLU A 78 6.38 -15.56 18.55
CA GLU A 78 7.05 -14.29 18.82
C GLU A 78 8.52 -14.28 18.37
N ALA A 79 9.18 -15.43 18.39
CA ALA A 79 10.52 -15.59 17.82
C ALA A 79 10.54 -15.51 16.28
N MET A 80 9.43 -15.88 15.61
CA MET A 80 9.27 -15.68 14.17
C MET A 80 8.95 -14.21 13.86
N TYR A 81 7.88 -13.70 14.46
CA TYR A 81 7.42 -12.33 14.28
C TYR A 81 6.93 -11.77 15.63
N PRO A 82 7.52 -10.65 16.12
CA PRO A 82 7.12 -10.03 17.39
C PRO A 82 5.61 -9.73 17.45
N GLU A 83 5.03 -9.73 18.65
CA GLU A 83 3.61 -9.42 18.81
C GLU A 83 3.24 -8.01 18.33
N LYS A 84 4.13 -7.05 18.59
CA LYS A 84 4.05 -5.69 18.06
C LYS A 84 5.13 -5.50 17.02
N MET A 85 4.72 -5.46 15.76
CA MET A 85 5.59 -5.13 14.63
C MET A 85 5.39 -3.67 14.24
N THR A 86 6.46 -2.99 13.84
CA THR A 86 6.32 -1.70 13.15
C THR A 86 5.79 -1.92 11.73
N THR A 87 5.31 -0.85 11.09
CA THR A 87 4.87 -0.91 9.68
C THR A 87 5.98 -1.42 8.77
N GLU A 88 7.21 -0.98 8.99
CA GLU A 88 8.41 -1.40 8.26
C GLU A 88 8.63 -2.91 8.41
N GLN A 89 8.65 -3.40 9.66
CA GLN A 89 8.86 -4.83 9.93
C GLN A 89 7.76 -5.70 9.30
N LEU A 90 6.50 -5.22 9.33
CA LEU A 90 5.38 -5.94 8.73
C LEU A 90 5.49 -5.97 7.21
N ALA A 91 5.90 -4.85 6.60
CA ALA A 91 6.13 -4.75 5.17
C ALA A 91 7.31 -5.63 4.70
N GLU A 92 8.43 -5.61 5.43
CA GLU A 92 9.57 -6.49 5.18
C GLU A 92 9.16 -7.97 5.26
N ALA A 93 8.43 -8.36 6.31
CA ALA A 93 7.99 -9.74 6.45
C ALA A 93 7.02 -10.19 5.34
N LEU A 94 6.17 -9.28 4.85
CA LEU A 94 5.27 -9.54 3.72
C LEU A 94 6.03 -9.66 2.40
N ASP A 95 7.07 -8.85 2.20
CA ASP A 95 7.93 -8.91 1.02
C ASP A 95 8.77 -10.20 1.02
N GLU A 96 9.38 -10.55 2.15
CA GLU A 96 10.16 -11.77 2.33
C GLU A 96 9.33 -13.04 2.09
N ILE A 97 8.11 -13.11 2.65
CA ILE A 97 7.27 -14.29 2.46
C ILE A 97 6.76 -14.39 1.02
N ALA A 98 6.54 -13.26 0.34
CA ALA A 98 6.16 -13.24 -1.06
C ALA A 98 7.27 -13.76 -1.98
N GLU A 99 8.52 -13.31 -1.78
CA GLU A 99 9.66 -13.86 -2.52
C GLU A 99 9.89 -15.35 -2.21
N ALA A 100 9.73 -15.77 -0.95
CA ALA A 100 9.94 -17.16 -0.57
C ALA A 100 8.86 -18.11 -1.11
N PHE A 101 7.61 -17.65 -1.21
CA PHE A 101 6.47 -18.49 -1.61
C PHE A 101 6.47 -18.78 -3.11
N ASP A 102 6.66 -17.76 -3.95
CA ASP A 102 6.85 -17.94 -5.39
C ASP A 102 7.97 -17.02 -5.91
N PRO A 103 9.24 -17.47 -5.85
CA PRO A 103 10.37 -16.66 -6.27
C PRO A 103 10.33 -16.27 -7.75
N TYR A 104 9.68 -17.06 -8.60
CA TYR A 104 9.60 -16.78 -10.04
C TYR A 104 8.53 -15.73 -10.30
N GLU A 105 7.33 -15.89 -9.74
CA GLU A 105 6.26 -14.90 -9.85
C GLU A 105 6.69 -13.57 -9.21
N TYR A 106 7.36 -13.60 -8.06
CA TYR A 106 7.87 -12.39 -7.43
C TYR A 106 8.85 -11.65 -8.34
N ARG A 107 9.86 -12.34 -8.90
CA ARG A 107 10.90 -11.74 -9.76
C ARG A 107 10.40 -11.29 -11.13
N ASP A 108 9.33 -11.90 -11.63
CA ASP A 108 8.68 -11.47 -12.87
C ASP A 108 7.88 -10.17 -12.70
N ASN A 109 7.48 -9.86 -11.46
CA ASN A 109 6.65 -8.69 -11.14
C ASN A 109 7.40 -7.56 -10.44
N VAL A 110 8.53 -7.84 -9.81
CA VAL A 110 9.36 -6.87 -9.09
C VAL A 110 10.62 -6.54 -9.89
N GLU A 111 10.74 -5.29 -10.32
CA GLU A 111 11.95 -4.83 -11.01
C GLU A 111 13.08 -4.53 -10.03
N ILE A 112 14.32 -4.84 -10.42
CA ILE A 112 15.52 -4.52 -9.62
C ILE A 112 15.58 -2.99 -9.41
N GLY A 113 15.47 -2.55 -8.16
CA GLY A 113 15.46 -1.13 -7.78
C GLY A 113 14.09 -0.56 -7.44
N GLU A 114 13.02 -1.35 -7.55
CA GLU A 114 11.73 -1.03 -6.94
C GLU A 114 11.82 -1.14 -5.43
N ASN A 115 11.20 -0.19 -4.72
CA ASN A 115 11.11 -0.21 -3.27
C ASN A 115 9.79 -0.86 -2.87
N THR A 116 9.71 -2.20 -3.01
CA THR A 116 8.52 -3.01 -2.72
C THR A 116 8.07 -2.84 -1.27
N VAL A 117 9.02 -2.83 -0.34
CA VAL A 117 8.76 -2.57 1.08
C VAL A 117 8.06 -1.23 1.28
N GLN A 118 8.53 -0.15 0.64
CA GLN A 118 7.88 1.16 0.76
C GLN A 118 6.47 1.18 0.17
N GLU A 119 6.22 0.44 -0.92
CA GLU A 119 4.87 0.30 -1.49
C GLU A 119 3.93 -0.39 -0.50
N VAL A 120 4.38 -1.51 0.08
CA VAL A 120 3.62 -2.26 1.09
C VAL A 120 3.39 -1.40 2.34
N MET A 121 4.39 -0.64 2.78
CA MET A 121 4.24 0.28 3.92
C MET A 121 3.14 1.32 3.67
N LEU A 122 3.12 1.95 2.49
CA LEU A 122 2.10 2.96 2.16
C LEU A 122 0.69 2.35 2.10
N ASP A 123 0.57 1.13 1.59
CA ASP A 123 -0.71 0.43 1.51
C ASP A 123 -1.22 0.01 2.91
N LEU A 124 -0.33 -0.53 3.75
CA LEU A 124 -0.61 -0.85 5.16
C LEU A 124 -1.04 0.42 5.93
N GLN A 125 -0.31 1.52 5.76
CA GLN A 125 -0.64 2.80 6.37
C GLN A 125 -1.95 3.40 5.86
N SER A 126 -2.40 3.00 4.67
CA SER A 126 -3.72 3.34 4.12
C SER A 126 -4.85 2.44 4.66
N GLY A 127 -4.54 1.48 5.54
CA GLY A 127 -5.52 0.57 6.14
C GLY A 127 -5.86 -0.66 5.30
N ASN A 128 -5.08 -0.95 4.26
CA ASN A 128 -5.40 -2.01 3.28
C ASN A 128 -4.93 -3.42 3.70
N THR A 129 -4.99 -3.74 4.99
CA THR A 129 -4.52 -5.03 5.55
C THR A 129 -5.26 -6.25 5.00
N HIS A 130 -6.51 -6.08 4.57
CA HIS A 130 -7.37 -7.16 4.08
C HIS A 130 -6.82 -7.88 2.84
N PHE A 131 -6.13 -7.16 1.95
CA PHE A 131 -5.51 -7.76 0.76
C PHE A 131 -4.39 -8.73 1.15
N TYR A 132 -3.49 -8.29 2.04
CA TYR A 132 -2.41 -9.12 2.56
C TYR A 132 -2.92 -10.31 3.37
N ILE A 133 -3.97 -10.13 4.17
CA ILE A 133 -4.61 -11.25 4.87
C ILE A 133 -5.17 -12.28 3.88
N SER A 134 -5.76 -11.84 2.75
CA SER A 134 -6.20 -12.78 1.72
C SER A 134 -5.04 -13.52 1.08
N TYR A 135 -3.96 -12.82 0.73
CA TYR A 135 -2.78 -13.43 0.13
C TYR A 135 -2.14 -14.47 1.05
N LEU A 136 -1.95 -14.14 2.34
CA LEU A 136 -1.39 -15.07 3.32
C LEU A 136 -2.29 -16.28 3.57
N LYS A 137 -3.62 -16.14 3.44
CA LYS A 137 -4.53 -17.29 3.52
C LYS A 137 -4.30 -18.27 2.38
N ASP A 138 -4.07 -17.75 1.17
CA ASP A 138 -3.77 -18.60 0.01
C ASP A 138 -2.47 -19.41 0.30
N ILE A 139 -1.43 -18.79 0.91
CA ILE A 139 -0.22 -19.51 1.37
C ILE A 139 -0.54 -20.59 2.42
N VAL A 140 -1.38 -20.28 3.40
CA VAL A 140 -1.79 -21.23 4.45
C VAL A 140 -2.59 -22.41 3.87
N GLU A 141 -3.35 -22.18 2.80
CA GLU A 141 -4.15 -23.20 2.11
C GLU A 141 -3.30 -24.15 1.25
N GLU A 142 -2.12 -23.71 0.78
CA GLU A 142 -1.15 -24.58 0.09
C GLU A 142 -0.45 -25.58 1.03
N GLU A 143 -0.59 -25.42 2.35
CA GLU A 143 -0.03 -26.33 3.36
C GLU A 143 1.48 -26.58 3.21
N CYS A 144 2.24 -25.54 2.81
CA CYS A 144 3.70 -25.55 2.67
C CYS A 144 4.44 -25.17 3.97
N ASP A 145 5.77 -25.17 3.93
CA ASP A 145 6.67 -24.79 5.03
C ASP A 145 6.49 -23.34 5.51
N LEU A 146 5.97 -22.46 4.64
CA LEU A 146 5.64 -21.08 4.98
C LEU A 146 4.28 -20.92 5.67
N SER A 147 3.42 -21.95 5.70
CA SER A 147 2.06 -21.86 6.25
C SER A 147 2.03 -21.37 7.69
N VAL A 148 2.97 -21.82 8.52
CA VAL A 148 3.07 -21.39 9.92
C VAL A 148 3.41 -19.91 10.01
N ARG A 149 4.41 -19.44 9.23
CA ARG A 149 4.82 -18.03 9.17
C ARG A 149 3.70 -17.14 8.65
N ALA A 150 3.02 -17.57 7.59
CA ALA A 150 1.87 -16.86 7.03
C ALA A 150 0.72 -16.76 8.03
N GLY A 151 0.44 -17.84 8.77
CA GLY A 151 -0.54 -17.86 9.86
C GLY A 151 -0.25 -16.83 10.95
N VAL A 152 1.02 -16.72 11.38
CA VAL A 152 1.45 -15.71 12.36
C VAL A 152 1.27 -14.30 11.80
N LEU A 153 1.69 -14.03 10.55
CA LEU A 153 1.51 -12.70 9.93
C LEU A 153 0.04 -12.29 9.80
N ILE A 154 -0.88 -13.22 9.56
CA ILE A 154 -2.33 -12.95 9.58
C ILE A 154 -2.76 -12.44 10.97
N GLU A 155 -2.26 -13.02 12.05
CA GLU A 155 -2.55 -12.55 13.42
C GLU A 155 -1.99 -11.14 13.67
N ARG A 156 -0.78 -10.85 13.17
CA ARG A 156 -0.17 -9.52 13.26
C ARG A 156 -0.97 -8.47 12.47
N LEU A 157 -1.37 -8.77 11.24
CA LEU A 157 -2.20 -7.88 10.42
C LEU A 157 -3.59 -7.61 11.00
N LYS A 158 -4.20 -8.59 11.69
CA LYS A 158 -5.50 -8.41 12.36
C LYS A 158 -5.43 -7.48 13.57
N SER A 159 -4.28 -7.40 14.22
CA SER A 159 -4.03 -6.54 15.39
C SER A 159 -3.24 -5.28 15.04
N TYR A 160 -2.88 -5.11 13.77
CA TYR A 160 -2.14 -3.96 13.28
C TYR A 160 -2.99 -2.69 13.34
N GLU A 161 -2.46 -1.69 14.02
CA GLU A 161 -2.97 -0.32 14.00
C GLU A 161 -1.93 0.56 13.29
N PRO A 162 -2.30 1.30 12.23
CA PRO A 162 -1.33 2.11 11.52
C PRO A 162 -0.78 3.23 12.39
N GLU A 163 0.55 3.33 12.43
CA GLU A 163 1.27 4.41 13.09
C GLU A 163 1.87 5.33 12.02
N LEU A 164 1.33 6.55 11.92
CA LEU A 164 1.85 7.57 11.00
C LEU A 164 2.89 8.45 11.70
N PRO A 165 4.07 8.66 11.08
CA PRO A 165 5.02 9.65 11.56
C PRO A 165 4.38 11.04 11.62
N LYS A 166 4.68 11.81 12.68
CA LYS A 166 4.12 13.17 12.89
C LYS A 166 4.47 14.16 11.77
N ASP A 167 5.63 13.95 11.14
CA ASP A 167 6.18 14.82 10.10
C ASP A 167 6.25 14.09 8.74
N MET A 168 5.28 13.19 8.48
CA MET A 168 5.26 12.44 7.23
C MET A 168 5.01 13.37 6.04
N GLU A 169 5.96 13.40 5.09
CA GLU A 169 5.81 14.11 3.83
C GLU A 169 4.95 13.31 2.85
N PRO A 170 4.16 13.97 1.98
CA PRO A 170 3.41 13.28 0.95
C PRO A 170 4.33 12.51 -0.01
N MET A 171 3.99 11.25 -0.24
CA MET A 171 4.71 10.36 -1.15
C MET A 171 3.92 10.19 -2.44
N VAL A 172 4.61 9.98 -3.54
CA VAL A 172 4.01 9.72 -4.85
C VAL A 172 4.56 8.42 -5.41
N TYR A 173 3.64 7.54 -5.80
CA TYR A 173 3.91 6.34 -6.55
C TYR A 173 3.58 6.54 -8.03
N VAL A 174 4.56 6.38 -8.91
CA VAL A 174 4.37 6.47 -10.36
C VAL A 174 3.86 5.14 -10.88
N ASN A 175 2.55 5.06 -11.12
CA ASN A 175 1.89 3.87 -11.66
C ASN A 175 2.38 3.55 -13.08
N TYR A 176 2.55 4.59 -13.90
CA TYR A 176 3.02 4.47 -15.27
C TYR A 176 3.44 5.82 -15.83
N CYS A 177 4.53 5.85 -16.61
CA CYS A 177 4.92 6.99 -17.41
C CYS A 177 5.37 6.54 -18.80
N GLU A 178 5.01 7.29 -19.83
CA GLU A 178 5.49 7.05 -21.20
C GLU A 178 7.02 7.21 -21.33
N LYS A 179 7.66 7.85 -20.33
CA LYS A 179 9.11 8.06 -20.26
C LYS A 179 9.67 7.35 -19.04
N SER A 180 10.55 6.39 -19.28
CA SER A 180 11.17 5.54 -18.25
C SER A 180 11.98 6.32 -17.21
N GLU A 181 12.47 7.52 -17.55
CA GLU A 181 13.20 8.42 -16.63
C GLU A 181 12.38 8.87 -15.41
N PHE A 182 11.05 8.79 -15.50
CA PHE A 182 10.13 9.08 -14.40
C PHE A 182 9.66 7.83 -13.67
N MET A 183 10.00 6.63 -14.16
CA MET A 183 9.62 5.38 -13.52
C MET A 183 10.55 4.99 -12.36
N ASN A 184 11.78 5.51 -12.33
CA ASN A 184 12.77 5.13 -11.31
C ASN A 184 13.31 6.36 -10.56
N PRO A 185 13.19 6.41 -9.22
CA PRO A 185 12.42 5.47 -8.37
C PRO A 185 10.90 5.59 -8.60
N ARG A 186 10.16 4.47 -8.46
CA ARG A 186 8.69 4.48 -8.58
C ARG A 186 8.01 5.25 -7.45
N CYS A 187 8.54 5.11 -6.24
CA CYS A 187 8.04 5.79 -5.05
C CYS A 187 9.04 6.84 -4.58
N GLN A 188 8.61 8.09 -4.48
CA GLN A 188 9.45 9.20 -4.02
C GLN A 188 8.60 10.33 -3.42
N LYS A 189 9.27 11.32 -2.81
CA LYS A 189 8.59 12.49 -2.26
C LYS A 189 7.86 13.27 -3.35
N LEU A 190 6.67 13.76 -3.02
CA LEU A 190 5.88 14.60 -3.91
C LEU A 190 6.65 15.84 -4.37
N SER A 191 7.39 16.48 -3.45
CA SER A 191 8.20 17.68 -3.75
C SER A 191 9.20 17.43 -4.86
N ASP A 192 9.89 16.29 -4.82
CA ASP A 192 10.99 15.99 -5.72
C ASP A 192 10.45 15.68 -7.12
N LEU A 193 9.36 14.90 -7.19
CA LEU A 193 8.71 14.59 -8.47
C LEU A 193 8.01 15.81 -9.08
N ASP A 194 7.37 16.65 -8.27
CA ASP A 194 6.72 17.89 -8.72
C ASP A 194 7.74 18.83 -9.35
N SER A 195 8.87 19.08 -8.69
CA SER A 195 9.96 19.91 -9.22
C SER A 195 10.56 19.32 -10.49
N LYS A 196 10.92 18.02 -10.48
CA LYS A 196 11.49 17.34 -11.66
C LYS A 196 10.54 17.38 -12.86
N SER A 197 9.24 17.14 -12.64
CA SER A 197 8.24 17.20 -13.70
C SER A 197 8.00 18.62 -14.22
N ALA A 198 8.01 19.63 -13.35
CA ALA A 198 7.87 21.03 -13.73
C ALA A 198 9.05 21.53 -14.59
N GLU A 199 10.28 21.19 -14.20
CA GLU A 199 11.48 21.54 -14.98
C GLU A 199 11.47 20.87 -16.35
N GLN A 200 11.15 19.59 -16.40
CA GLN A 200 11.11 18.83 -17.65
C GLN A 200 9.98 19.31 -18.57
N ASP A 201 8.80 19.61 -18.01
CA ASP A 201 7.67 20.17 -18.74
C ASP A 201 8.04 21.48 -19.42
N LYS A 202 8.70 22.39 -18.68
CA LYS A 202 9.21 23.65 -19.22
C LYS A 202 10.23 23.45 -20.34
N ALA A 203 11.17 22.51 -20.16
CA ALA A 203 12.21 22.23 -21.14
C ALA A 203 11.62 21.67 -22.45
N TRP A 204 10.72 20.69 -22.36
CA TRP A 204 10.08 20.10 -23.54
C TRP A 204 9.09 21.02 -24.22
N TYR A 205 8.38 21.86 -23.44
CA TYR A 205 7.49 22.86 -24.01
C TYR A 205 8.23 23.92 -24.84
N ALA A 206 9.46 24.28 -24.43
CA ALA A 206 10.31 25.21 -25.16
C ALA A 206 10.91 24.59 -26.44
N ASP A 207 11.10 23.27 -26.49
CA ASP A 207 11.60 22.56 -27.66
C ASP A 207 10.47 22.25 -28.65
N ARG A 208 10.15 23.22 -29.50
CA ARG A 208 9.05 23.14 -30.47
C ARG A 208 9.49 22.68 -31.84
N ASP A 209 8.63 21.90 -32.51
CA ASP A 209 8.80 21.56 -33.92
C ASP A 209 8.60 22.83 -34.77
N PRO A 210 9.57 23.19 -35.65
CA PRO A 210 9.45 24.37 -36.51
C PRO A 210 8.25 24.36 -37.46
N ASN A 211 7.70 23.19 -37.78
CA ASN A 211 6.63 23.02 -38.76
C ASN A 211 5.23 23.04 -38.13
N SER A 212 5.05 22.44 -36.95
CA SER A 212 3.74 22.39 -36.26
C SER A 212 3.59 23.39 -35.13
N ASN A 213 4.70 23.98 -34.63
CA ASN A 213 4.73 24.80 -33.41
C ASN A 213 4.25 24.04 -32.15
N GLU A 214 4.23 22.71 -32.20
CA GLU A 214 3.91 21.84 -31.07
C GLU A 214 5.19 21.39 -30.36
N PRO A 215 5.12 21.02 -29.07
CA PRO A 215 6.24 20.42 -28.36
C PRO A 215 6.71 19.15 -29.06
N LYS A 216 8.02 18.99 -29.28
CA LYS A 216 8.56 17.78 -29.95
C LYS A 216 8.36 16.52 -29.11
N THR A 217 8.36 16.67 -27.79
CA THR A 217 8.23 15.57 -26.85
C THR A 217 7.14 15.90 -25.84
N THR A 218 6.21 14.97 -25.68
CA THR A 218 5.25 14.95 -24.58
C THR A 218 5.27 13.59 -23.91
N ALA A 219 4.86 13.53 -22.65
CA ALA A 219 4.69 12.27 -21.94
C ALA A 219 3.51 12.32 -20.98
N GLN A 220 2.68 11.28 -20.99
CA GLN A 220 1.66 11.08 -19.97
C GLN A 220 2.24 10.32 -18.77
N MET A 221 1.92 10.81 -17.57
CA MET A 221 2.28 10.17 -16.31
C MET A 221 1.02 9.95 -15.46
N PHE A 222 0.85 8.73 -14.96
CA PHE A 222 -0.17 8.31 -14.02
C PHE A 222 0.48 8.00 -12.69
N PHE A 223 -0.09 8.49 -11.61
CA PHE A 223 0.50 8.37 -10.28
C PHE A 223 -0.58 8.27 -9.20
N THR A 224 -0.17 7.81 -8.02
CA THR A 224 -0.96 7.78 -6.80
C THR A 224 -0.25 8.66 -5.77
N VAL A 225 -0.95 9.64 -5.22
CA VAL A 225 -0.42 10.48 -4.12
C VAL A 225 -0.90 9.89 -2.81
N TYR A 226 0.01 9.70 -1.86
CA TYR A 226 -0.27 9.30 -0.48
C TYR A 226 0.05 10.47 0.45
N TYR A 227 -0.87 10.80 1.35
CA TYR A 227 -0.72 11.93 2.26
C TYR A 227 -1.49 11.68 3.57
N ALA A 228 -1.01 12.25 4.67
CA ALA A 228 -1.69 12.24 5.96
C ALA A 228 -2.19 13.64 6.25
N GLU A 229 -3.44 13.81 6.73
CA GLU A 229 -3.85 15.07 7.33
C GLU A 229 -3.55 15.10 8.82
N LYS A 230 -3.66 16.29 9.42
CA LYS A 230 -3.25 16.51 10.80
C LYS A 230 -4.17 15.76 11.77
N GLY A 231 -3.62 14.73 12.40
CA GLY A 231 -4.32 13.93 13.41
C GLY A 231 -4.94 12.65 12.86
N ASP A 232 -4.72 12.35 11.58
CA ASP A 232 -5.17 11.10 10.98
C ASP A 232 -4.41 9.91 11.53
N LYS A 233 -5.11 8.78 11.50
CA LYS A 233 -4.54 7.46 11.81
C LYS A 233 -4.14 6.70 10.55
N MET A 234 -4.60 7.11 9.37
CA MET A 234 -4.38 6.40 8.11
C MET A 234 -4.03 7.38 7.00
N LEU A 235 -3.28 6.90 6.02
CA LEU A 235 -2.99 7.67 4.81
C LEU A 235 -4.24 7.76 3.93
N HIS A 236 -4.47 8.97 3.45
CA HIS A 236 -5.33 9.23 2.31
C HIS A 236 -4.53 9.04 1.03
N HIS A 237 -5.22 8.60 -0.03
CA HIS A 237 -4.62 8.53 -1.34
C HIS A 237 -5.60 8.86 -2.46
N PHE A 238 -5.07 9.35 -3.58
CA PHE A 238 -5.84 9.52 -4.81
C PHE A 238 -4.95 9.30 -6.03
N GLN A 239 -5.58 8.90 -7.13
CA GLN A 239 -4.91 8.75 -8.41
C GLN A 239 -4.98 10.03 -9.22
N GLY A 240 -3.86 10.39 -9.84
CA GLY A 240 -3.71 11.56 -10.71
C GLY A 240 -3.14 11.18 -12.07
N LYS A 241 -3.32 12.09 -13.02
CA LYS A 241 -2.71 12.04 -14.35
C LYS A 241 -2.17 13.43 -14.69
N ILE A 242 -0.95 13.51 -15.21
CA ILE A 242 -0.40 14.74 -15.80
C ILE A 242 0.18 14.50 -17.18
N GLU A 243 0.39 15.59 -17.92
CA GLU A 243 1.01 15.60 -19.24
C GLU A 243 2.24 16.52 -19.21
N ILE A 244 3.42 15.94 -19.38
CA ILE A 244 4.71 16.62 -19.39
C ILE A 244 5.02 17.07 -20.82
N GLY A 245 5.52 18.29 -20.97
CA GLY A 245 5.84 18.94 -22.24
C GLY A 245 4.72 19.85 -22.75
N THR A 246 3.64 20.01 -21.98
CA THR A 246 2.48 20.86 -22.34
C THR A 246 2.61 22.29 -21.85
N GLY A 247 3.57 22.57 -20.96
CA GLY A 247 3.81 23.91 -20.40
C GLY A 247 2.91 24.21 -19.19
N ASN A 248 2.22 23.21 -18.65
CA ASN A 248 1.30 23.34 -17.52
C ASN A 248 1.97 23.13 -16.15
N GLY A 249 3.30 22.93 -16.13
CA GLY A 249 4.10 22.76 -14.91
C GLY A 249 4.07 21.33 -14.35
N GLY A 250 4.37 21.22 -13.06
CA GLY A 250 4.46 19.94 -12.34
C GLY A 250 3.11 19.32 -11.97
N ILE A 251 3.15 18.37 -11.05
CA ILE A 251 1.99 17.67 -10.52
C ILE A 251 0.98 18.64 -9.92
N ILE A 252 1.39 19.53 -9.02
CA ILE A 252 0.48 20.39 -8.26
C ILE A 252 -0.22 21.41 -9.15
N SER A 253 0.50 22.05 -10.07
CA SER A 253 -0.10 23.04 -10.99
C SER A 253 -1.12 22.39 -11.91
N GLN A 254 -0.82 21.19 -12.43
CA GLN A 254 -1.75 20.46 -13.28
C GLN A 254 -2.95 19.92 -12.50
N LEU A 255 -2.77 19.41 -11.28
CA LEU A 255 -3.90 18.96 -10.46
C LEU A 255 -4.86 20.10 -10.12
N LYS A 256 -4.33 21.30 -9.82
CA LYS A 256 -5.14 22.51 -9.63
C LYS A 256 -5.93 22.89 -10.88
N MET A 257 -5.24 22.95 -12.02
CA MET A 257 -5.87 23.25 -13.31
C MET A 257 -6.97 22.24 -13.63
N GLN A 258 -6.71 20.95 -13.43
CA GLN A 258 -7.70 19.88 -13.68
C GLN A 258 -8.89 19.94 -12.72
N ASN A 259 -8.66 20.27 -11.45
CA ASN A 259 -9.73 20.44 -10.46
C ASN A 259 -10.63 21.64 -10.82
N GLU A 260 -10.04 22.78 -11.19
CA GLU A 260 -10.78 23.97 -11.64
C GLU A 260 -11.59 23.70 -12.92
N MET A 261 -11.02 22.99 -13.90
CA MET A 261 -11.74 22.58 -15.11
C MET A 261 -12.95 21.69 -14.77
N LYS A 262 -12.80 20.72 -13.85
CA LYS A 262 -13.90 19.84 -13.44
C LYS A 262 -15.03 20.59 -12.72
N LEU A 263 -14.70 21.67 -12.00
CA LEU A 263 -15.65 22.53 -11.30
C LEU A 263 -16.34 23.56 -12.20
N THR A 264 -15.78 23.87 -13.38
CA THR A 264 -16.28 24.93 -14.27
C THR A 264 -16.86 24.41 -15.59
N ASP A 265 -16.52 23.19 -16.01
CA ASP A 265 -17.04 22.59 -17.24
C ASP A 265 -18.50 22.16 -17.08
N GLU A 266 -19.42 22.97 -17.61
CA GLU A 266 -20.87 22.72 -17.59
C GLU A 266 -21.27 21.38 -18.21
N SER A 267 -20.56 20.93 -19.26
CA SER A 267 -20.85 19.64 -19.92
C SER A 267 -20.47 18.49 -19.01
N TRP A 268 -19.32 18.59 -18.34
CA TRP A 268 -18.87 17.59 -17.37
C TRP A 268 -19.78 17.54 -16.14
N ILE A 269 -20.15 18.71 -15.60
CA ILE A 269 -21.08 18.83 -14.46
C ILE A 269 -22.43 18.20 -14.80
N SER A 270 -22.99 18.51 -15.98
CA SER A 270 -24.26 17.94 -16.46
C SER A 270 -24.18 16.42 -16.60
N TYR A 271 -23.04 15.90 -17.08
CA TYR A 271 -22.81 14.46 -17.17
C TYR A 271 -22.80 13.78 -15.80
N GLN A 272 -22.19 14.40 -14.78
CA GLN A 272 -22.19 13.85 -13.41
C GLN A 272 -23.57 13.95 -12.75
N GLN A 273 -24.32 15.03 -12.97
CA GLN A 273 -25.71 15.15 -12.51
C GLN A 273 -26.60 14.02 -13.05
N GLY A 274 -26.34 13.56 -14.27
CA GLY A 274 -27.06 12.46 -14.91
C GLY A 274 -26.84 11.08 -14.26
N LYS A 275 -25.84 10.91 -13.39
CA LYS A 275 -25.57 9.63 -12.70
C LYS A 275 -26.37 9.43 -11.42
N GLY A 276 -26.90 10.52 -10.84
CA GLY A 276 -27.68 10.49 -9.60
C GLY A 276 -27.31 11.63 -8.67
N ASN A 277 -28.29 12.14 -7.92
CA ASN A 277 -28.09 13.32 -7.08
C ASN A 277 -27.10 13.06 -5.93
N GLU A 278 -27.12 11.87 -5.32
CA GLU A 278 -26.20 11.51 -4.23
C GLU A 278 -24.75 11.39 -4.71
N GLU A 279 -24.52 10.69 -5.84
CA GLU A 279 -23.19 10.57 -6.44
C GLU A 279 -22.65 11.94 -6.88
N TYR A 280 -23.52 12.79 -7.43
CA TYR A 280 -23.16 14.15 -7.82
C TYR A 280 -22.78 15.03 -6.62
N GLN A 281 -23.55 14.96 -5.52
CA GLN A 281 -23.23 15.71 -4.30
C GLN A 281 -21.88 15.27 -3.73
N LYS A 282 -21.67 13.96 -3.58
CA LYS A 282 -20.37 13.42 -3.12
C LYS A 282 -19.23 13.84 -4.04
N TYR A 283 -19.43 13.77 -5.36
CA TYR A 283 -18.42 14.22 -6.33
C TYR A 283 -18.06 15.70 -6.18
N MET A 284 -19.05 16.56 -5.93
CA MET A 284 -18.81 17.99 -5.70
C MET A 284 -18.13 18.26 -4.35
N GLU A 285 -18.48 17.51 -3.32
CA GLU A 285 -17.79 17.54 -2.02
C GLU A 285 -16.32 17.16 -2.20
N ASP A 286 -16.02 16.04 -2.86
CA ASP A 286 -14.66 15.57 -3.13
C ASP A 286 -13.83 16.60 -3.94
N LEU A 287 -14.43 17.23 -4.96
CA LEU A 287 -13.75 18.27 -5.74
C LEU A 287 -13.46 19.53 -4.91
N THR A 288 -14.43 19.94 -4.09
CA THR A 288 -14.32 21.13 -3.23
C THR A 288 -13.29 20.90 -2.13
N ASP A 289 -13.27 19.70 -1.56
CA ASP A 289 -12.30 19.28 -0.57
C ASP A 289 -10.88 19.24 -1.15
N MET A 290 -10.74 18.65 -2.34
CA MET A 290 -9.48 18.68 -3.09
C MET A 290 -9.00 20.12 -3.33
N GLN A 291 -9.89 21.05 -3.68
CA GLN A 291 -9.56 22.44 -3.94
C GLN A 291 -9.14 23.20 -2.67
N ASN A 292 -9.86 23.02 -1.57
CA ASN A 292 -9.75 23.86 -0.37
C ASN A 292 -8.82 23.28 0.70
N HIS A 293 -8.61 21.97 0.73
CA HIS A 293 -7.85 21.29 1.77
C HIS A 293 -6.66 20.55 1.19
N VAL A 294 -6.88 19.56 0.31
CA VAL A 294 -5.82 18.67 -0.18
C VAL A 294 -4.77 19.40 -1.00
N LEU A 295 -5.15 20.14 -2.05
CA LEU A 295 -4.18 20.82 -2.93
C LEU A 295 -3.36 21.90 -2.20
N PRO A 296 -3.96 22.74 -1.32
CA PRO A 296 -3.18 23.64 -0.46
C PRO A 296 -2.22 22.91 0.47
N TYR A 297 -2.64 21.79 1.07
CA TYR A 297 -1.80 20.98 1.93
C TYR A 297 -0.59 20.43 1.17
N LEU A 298 -0.82 19.77 0.04
CA LEU A 298 0.23 19.22 -0.82
C LEU A 298 1.20 20.30 -1.33
N GLN A 299 0.68 21.46 -1.75
CA GLN A 299 1.50 22.58 -2.21
C GLN A 299 2.45 23.09 -1.12
N SER A 300 2.06 22.99 0.15
CA SER A 300 2.87 23.44 1.28
C SER A 300 4.20 22.67 1.41
N PHE A 301 4.31 21.48 0.81
CA PHE A 301 5.53 20.67 0.74
C PHE A 301 6.35 20.96 -0.52
N CYS A 302 5.72 21.18 -1.66
CA CYS A 302 6.41 21.50 -2.92
C CYS A 302 7.03 22.91 -2.91
N SER A 303 6.51 23.83 -2.10
CA SER A 303 7.03 25.19 -1.99
C SER A 303 8.22 25.32 -1.01
N MET A 304 8.73 24.20 -0.46
CA MET A 304 9.64 24.19 0.70
C MET A 304 11.12 24.48 0.43
N GLU A 305 11.54 24.76 -0.81
CA GLU A 305 12.78 25.53 -0.99
C GLU A 305 12.68 26.93 -0.32
N GLU A 306 11.45 27.40 -0.01
CA GLU A 306 11.21 28.60 0.78
C GLU A 306 11.02 28.37 2.29
N LYS A 307 10.77 27.14 2.80
CA LYS A 307 10.64 26.92 4.26
C LYS A 307 11.97 27.11 4.99
N GLY A 308 13.11 26.76 4.36
CA GLY A 308 14.44 27.12 4.90
C GLY A 308 14.70 28.63 4.92
N VAL A 309 13.99 29.41 4.09
CA VAL A 309 14.05 30.88 4.06
C VAL A 309 13.07 31.49 5.06
N GLN A 310 11.91 30.88 5.24
CA GLN A 310 10.89 31.28 6.21
C GLN A 310 11.35 31.02 7.65
N GLU A 311 11.92 29.86 7.97
CA GLU A 311 12.52 29.56 9.29
C GLU A 311 13.71 30.49 9.60
N ARG A 312 14.57 30.77 8.62
CA ARG A 312 15.67 31.76 8.76
C ARG A 312 15.17 33.20 8.87
N ARG A 313 14.03 33.53 8.25
CA ARG A 313 13.36 34.83 8.40
C ARG A 313 12.69 34.94 9.76
N GLU A 314 12.06 33.88 10.27
CA GLU A 314 11.41 33.84 11.58
C GLU A 314 12.44 33.87 12.71
N GLN A 315 13.59 33.18 12.58
CA GLN A 315 14.74 33.35 13.48
C GLN A 315 15.31 34.77 13.43
N LYS A 316 15.50 35.35 12.24
CA LYS A 316 15.93 36.76 12.11
C LYS A 316 14.91 37.76 12.62
N ILE A 317 13.61 37.45 12.58
CA ILE A 317 12.55 38.32 13.10
C ILE A 317 12.48 38.18 14.63
N ALA A 318 12.69 37.00 15.19
CA ALA A 318 12.80 36.79 16.64
C ALA A 318 14.02 37.53 17.21
N GLU A 319 15.20 37.38 16.63
CA GLU A 319 16.42 38.09 17.03
C GLU A 319 16.30 39.62 16.85
N LYS A 320 15.60 40.06 15.79
CA LYS A 320 15.37 41.48 15.52
C LYS A 320 14.27 42.09 16.40
N ASN A 321 13.33 41.31 16.92
CA ASN A 321 12.30 41.78 17.84
C ASN A 321 12.83 41.88 19.28
N GLU A 322 13.73 40.97 19.69
CA GLU A 322 14.42 41.02 20.97
C GLU A 322 15.37 42.25 21.06
N SER A 323 15.96 42.64 19.93
CA SER A 323 16.79 43.85 19.81
C SER A 323 16.01 45.16 19.58
N ARG A 324 14.67 45.11 19.57
CA ARG A 324 13.80 46.27 19.30
C ARG A 324 12.85 46.65 20.45
N GLU A 325 12.88 45.91 21.57
CA GLU A 325 12.19 46.32 22.81
C GLU A 325 12.82 47.53 23.51
N THR A 326 14.00 47.98 23.06
CA THR A 326 14.57 49.26 23.49
C THR A 326 14.35 50.36 22.44
N VAL A 327 13.44 51.29 22.78
CA VAL A 327 13.29 52.69 22.31
C VAL A 327 12.04 52.98 21.45
N PRO A 328 11.24 54.03 21.78
CA PRO A 328 9.86 54.19 21.31
C PRO A 328 9.66 55.15 20.12
N ARG A 329 8.42 55.07 19.60
CA ARG A 329 7.79 55.75 18.45
C ARG A 329 7.68 57.29 18.54
N THR A 330 7.72 57.92 17.37
CA THR A 330 6.95 59.13 16.96
C THR A 330 6.72 59.03 15.43
N GLY A 331 5.49 58.88 14.93
CA GLY A 331 4.62 59.94 14.37
C GLY A 331 4.91 60.16 12.86
N VAL A 332 4.02 60.40 11.89
CA VAL A 332 2.60 60.76 11.75
C VAL A 332 2.30 60.75 10.21
N GLU A 333 1.07 60.38 9.79
CA GLU A 333 0.28 60.73 8.55
C GLU A 333 0.92 60.64 7.13
N ALA A 334 0.22 60.61 5.98
CA ALA A 334 -1.08 60.19 5.45
C ALA A 334 -1.04 60.58 3.94
N ASN A 335 -1.79 59.88 3.07
CA ASN A 335 -2.57 60.41 1.91
C ASN A 335 -2.53 59.64 0.56
N THR A 336 -3.71 59.09 0.22
CA THR A 336 -4.53 59.22 -1.02
C THR A 336 -3.98 58.91 -2.44
N ALA A 337 -4.59 57.86 -3.03
CA ALA A 337 -5.39 57.79 -4.28
C ALA A 337 -4.85 58.28 -5.66
N VAL A 338 -5.02 57.46 -6.72
CA VAL A 338 -6.00 57.58 -7.86
C VAL A 338 -5.68 56.62 -9.04
N LYS A 339 -6.78 56.12 -9.66
CA LYS A 339 -7.12 55.41 -10.94
C LYS A 339 -6.22 55.64 -12.19
N ASP A 340 -6.29 54.95 -13.35
CA ASP A 340 -7.40 54.32 -14.10
C ASP A 340 -6.94 53.50 -15.35
N ALA A 341 -7.84 52.63 -15.84
CA ALA A 341 -8.25 52.26 -17.22
C ALA A 341 -7.38 51.58 -18.33
N GLY A 342 -7.91 50.43 -18.83
CA GLY A 342 -8.16 50.10 -20.25
C GLY A 342 -7.24 49.06 -20.94
N LYS A 343 -7.64 48.16 -21.87
CA LYS A 343 -8.90 47.88 -22.60
C LYS A 343 -8.69 46.66 -23.57
N ALA A 344 -9.80 45.95 -23.91
CA ALA A 344 -10.15 45.25 -25.18
C ALA A 344 -9.56 43.83 -25.51
N GLU A 345 -10.38 42.76 -25.56
CA GLU A 345 -11.17 42.16 -26.70
C GLU A 345 -10.32 41.24 -27.64
N ARG A 346 -10.70 40.07 -28.20
CA ARG A 346 -11.96 39.33 -28.47
C ARG A 346 -11.63 37.94 -29.13
N LYS A 347 -12.46 36.90 -28.88
CA LYS A 347 -13.06 35.88 -29.81
C LYS A 347 -12.15 34.95 -30.67
N THR A 348 -12.46 33.70 -31.10
CA THR A 348 -13.52 32.66 -30.95
C THR A 348 -13.12 31.41 -31.80
N VAL A 349 -13.73 30.24 -31.51
CA VAL A 349 -14.31 29.23 -32.45
C VAL A 349 -13.50 27.96 -32.84
N GLU A 350 -14.10 26.80 -32.46
CA GLU A 350 -14.28 25.50 -33.18
C GLU A 350 -13.04 24.68 -33.61
N GLN A 351 -12.98 23.33 -33.62
CA GLN A 351 -13.97 22.25 -33.70
C GLN A 351 -13.28 20.87 -33.47
N LYS A 352 -13.98 19.94 -32.81
CA LYS A 352 -14.15 18.50 -33.13
C LYS A 352 -12.97 17.61 -33.63
N LYS A 353 -12.71 16.51 -32.90
CA LYS A 353 -12.91 15.06 -33.27
C LYS A 353 -11.96 14.17 -32.44
N ALA A 354 -12.49 13.29 -31.60
CA ALA A 354 -12.79 11.88 -31.89
C ALA A 354 -11.54 11.02 -32.14
N MET A 355 -11.18 10.17 -31.17
CA MET A 355 -10.47 8.90 -31.36
C MET A 355 -10.64 8.07 -30.07
N ALA A 356 -11.33 6.95 -30.13
CA ALA A 356 -10.82 5.63 -30.51
C ALA A 356 -10.31 4.87 -29.28
N ARG A 357 -11.11 3.86 -28.92
CA ARG A 357 -10.85 2.81 -27.92
C ARG A 357 -9.38 2.38 -27.96
N LYS A 358 -8.68 2.54 -26.84
CA LYS A 358 -7.46 1.77 -26.54
C LYS A 358 -7.68 1.07 -25.20
N GLU A 359 -7.51 -0.24 -25.28
CA GLU A 359 -7.73 -1.21 -24.22
C GLU A 359 -6.92 -0.84 -22.97
N LYS A 360 -7.62 -0.75 -21.84
CA LYS A 360 -7.02 -0.55 -20.52
C LYS A 360 -6.13 -1.73 -20.19
N LYS A 361 -4.88 -1.48 -19.82
CA LYS A 361 -4.05 -2.47 -19.14
C LYS A 361 -4.64 -2.70 -17.73
N PRO A 362 -4.79 -3.95 -17.29
CA PRO A 362 -5.47 -4.23 -16.05
C PRO A 362 -4.69 -3.77 -14.81
N SER A 363 -5.45 -3.26 -13.85
CA SER A 363 -5.03 -2.91 -12.48
C SER A 363 -4.49 -4.16 -11.76
N ILE A 364 -3.65 -4.00 -10.73
CA ILE A 364 -3.17 -5.09 -9.87
C ILE A 364 -4.32 -5.95 -9.35
N HIS A 365 -5.49 -5.34 -9.06
CA HIS A 365 -6.70 -6.05 -8.68
C HIS A 365 -7.21 -7.01 -9.77
N GLU A 366 -7.17 -6.59 -11.04
CA GLU A 366 -7.54 -7.44 -12.17
C GLU A 366 -6.49 -8.52 -12.46
N ARG A 367 -5.21 -8.28 -12.10
CA ARG A 367 -4.12 -9.27 -12.25
C ARG A 367 -4.22 -10.39 -11.22
N LEU A 368 -4.55 -10.07 -9.96
CA LEU A 368 -4.76 -11.06 -8.91
C LEU A 368 -6.03 -11.92 -9.16
N GLU A 369 -7.09 -11.30 -9.71
CA GLU A 369 -8.31 -12.02 -10.12
C GLU A 369 -8.05 -12.97 -11.31
N ILE A 370 -7.18 -12.57 -12.24
CA ILE A 370 -6.72 -13.41 -13.35
C ILE A 370 -5.85 -14.56 -12.86
N ASN A 371 -4.95 -14.34 -11.88
CA ASN A 371 -4.14 -15.41 -11.29
C ASN A 371 -5.01 -16.43 -10.54
N LYS A 372 -6.04 -15.99 -9.79
CA LYS A 372 -7.06 -16.88 -9.22
C LYS A 372 -7.78 -17.72 -10.27
N ARG A 373 -8.14 -17.14 -11.42
CA ARG A 373 -8.77 -17.89 -12.54
C ARG A 373 -7.81 -18.88 -13.22
N ILE A 374 -6.54 -18.53 -13.39
CA ILE A 374 -5.52 -19.40 -14.00
C ILE A 374 -5.22 -20.59 -13.09
N ILE A 375 -5.19 -20.39 -11.77
CA ILE A 375 -5.01 -21.46 -10.78
C ILE A 375 -6.24 -22.39 -10.75
N GLN A 376 -7.46 -21.85 -10.82
CA GLN A 376 -8.69 -22.65 -10.94
C GLN A 376 -8.81 -23.42 -12.28
N GLU A 377 -8.37 -22.85 -13.41
CA GLU A 377 -8.33 -23.54 -14.71
C GLU A 377 -7.27 -24.64 -14.77
N LYS A 378 -6.13 -24.46 -14.08
CA LYS A 378 -5.10 -25.50 -13.92
C LYS A 378 -5.57 -26.64 -13.01
N GLN A 379 -6.37 -26.34 -11.97
CA GLN A 379 -7.01 -27.36 -11.12
C GLN A 379 -8.23 -28.05 -11.80
N GLY A 380 -8.79 -27.46 -12.86
CA GLY A 380 -9.92 -28.02 -13.62
C GLY A 380 -9.55 -29.01 -14.75
N LYS A 381 -8.26 -29.18 -15.07
CA LYS A 381 -7.81 -30.02 -16.18
C LYS A 381 -7.36 -31.44 -15.81
N ASP A 382 -7.36 -31.81 -14.53
CA ASP A 382 -7.27 -33.21 -14.11
C ASP A 382 -8.66 -33.82 -13.90
N LYS A 383 -9.38 -34.00 -15.02
CA LYS A 383 -10.39 -35.06 -15.12
C LYS A 383 -9.80 -36.15 -16.03
N PRO A 384 -9.79 -37.43 -15.62
CA PRO A 384 -9.20 -38.47 -16.44
C PRO A 384 -10.00 -38.64 -17.73
N GLU A 385 -9.34 -38.51 -18.87
CA GLU A 385 -9.84 -39.00 -20.15
C GLU A 385 -10.05 -40.52 -20.04
N ARG A 386 -11.30 -40.90 -19.79
CA ARG A 386 -11.74 -42.29 -19.83
C ARG A 386 -12.08 -42.62 -21.27
N GLY A 387 -11.21 -43.36 -21.95
CA GLY A 387 -11.61 -44.05 -23.19
C GLY A 387 -10.48 -44.49 -24.11
N ALA A 388 -9.86 -45.64 -23.83
CA ALA A 388 -9.60 -46.65 -24.85
C ALA A 388 -9.18 -47.99 -24.21
N ASP A 389 -9.70 -49.07 -24.81
CA ASP A 389 -9.25 -50.47 -24.76
C ASP A 389 -9.65 -51.38 -23.58
N LEU A 390 -10.88 -51.90 -23.70
CA LEU A 390 -11.13 -53.33 -23.50
C LEU A 390 -11.84 -53.92 -24.73
N GLY A 391 -11.04 -54.16 -25.77
CA GLY A 391 -11.42 -54.96 -26.95
C GLY A 391 -11.00 -56.42 -26.78
N VAL A 392 -11.96 -57.26 -26.41
CA VAL A 392 -11.89 -58.73 -26.42
C VAL A 392 -11.50 -59.26 -27.81
N ARG A 393 -10.52 -60.18 -27.91
CA ARG A 393 -10.58 -61.45 -28.67
C ARG A 393 -9.25 -62.24 -28.67
N THR A 394 -9.34 -63.52 -28.27
CA THR A 394 -8.75 -64.76 -28.86
C THR A 394 -7.54 -64.59 -29.80
N VAL A 395 -6.44 -65.32 -29.64
CA VAL A 395 -6.25 -66.80 -29.65
C VAL A 395 -5.03 -67.18 -28.82
#